data_AF-A0A423Q2Q4-F1
#
_entry.id   AF-A0A423Q2Q4-F1
#
_cell.length_a   1.000
_cell.length_b   1.000
_cell.length_c   1.000
_cell.angle_alpha   90.00
_cell.angle_beta   90.00
_cell.angle_gamma   90.00
#
_symmetry.space_group_name_H-M   'P 1'
#
loop_
_entity.id
_entity.type
_entity.pdbx_description
1 polymer ?
#
loop_
_entity_poly.entity_id
_entity_poly.type
_entity_poly.pdbx_seq_one_letter_code
_entity_poly.pdbx_strand_id
1 'polypeptide(L)'
;MEADAGRGGRATGPGLIDLQPARRYSPHGTDVDADAAALGTRPASLSVGPSRPRIVGTGSITRPARPPCANQARAAAALAAAGAGRQNPRQPPTEPVLMDKRDFDYDLPEQRIAQRPPARRSASRLLHLDREGGRADRAITDLVDLLEPGDLLVFNDTRVLAARLYGQKASGGRVEVMLERVLDSVRISAKIRANKPPRADTRIAIGDFMLQVTARRGELYTLTLEAGTVAALLDAHGHVPLPPYIRRADTPADLERYQTLWARHEGAVAAPTAGLHFDTPLLEALAARGVAFGYATLHVGSGTYQRLREGDVRSQRLHAERVAVDDALCALIGRTRAAGRRVVAVGTTVVRSLESAARQPGTEGRIAPFSGETALFIKPGDPFHVVDAVLTNFHEPQSSLLMLVAAFAGRERVLEAYAHAVNAEYRFLSYGDAMFIERTAAG
;
A
#
# COMPACT_ATOMS: atom_id res chain seq x y z
N MET A 1 63.90 1.82 13.39
CA MET A 1 62.94 2.21 12.34
C MET A 1 62.28 0.93 11.82
N GLU A 2 61.30 0.33 12.51
CA GLU A 2 60.10 0.90 13.18
C GLU A 2 59.15 1.55 12.15
N ALA A 3 57.83 1.32 12.16
CA ALA A 3 56.99 0.33 12.86
C ALA A 3 55.78 0.01 11.95
N ASP A 4 55.29 -1.23 11.88
CA ASP A 4 54.11 -1.80 12.57
C ASP A 4 52.74 -1.10 12.32
N ALA A 5 51.69 -1.93 12.31
CA ALA A 5 50.26 -1.65 12.12
C ALA A 5 49.78 -1.11 10.73
N GLY A 6 48.59 -1.45 10.23
CA GLY A 6 47.69 -2.52 10.73
C GLY A 6 46.20 -2.38 10.38
N ARG A 7 45.78 -2.84 9.18
CA ARG A 7 44.38 -3.13 8.76
C ARG A 7 43.35 -1.98 8.74
N GLY A 8 42.36 -2.05 7.85
CA GLY A 8 41.14 -1.24 7.96
C GLY A 8 40.38 -0.95 6.66
N GLY A 9 39.81 -1.96 6.00
CA GLY A 9 38.87 -1.72 4.90
C GLY A 9 37.56 -1.11 5.41
N ARG A 10 36.99 -0.13 4.70
CA ARG A 10 35.66 0.43 4.99
C ARG A 10 34.65 0.05 3.91
N ALA A 11 33.48 -0.43 4.34
CA ALA A 11 32.32 -0.59 3.47
C ALA A 11 31.66 0.77 3.17
N THR A 12 30.97 0.86 2.04
CA THR A 12 30.14 2.00 1.67
C THR A 12 28.89 2.08 2.53
N GLY A 13 28.52 3.28 3.00
CA GLY A 13 27.37 3.52 3.87
C GLY A 13 26.00 3.40 3.18
N PRO A 14 24.90 3.50 3.94
CA PRO A 14 23.54 3.49 3.41
C PRO A 14 23.25 4.74 2.54
N GLY A 15 22.28 4.60 1.63
CA GLY A 15 21.97 5.63 0.63
C GLY A 15 21.31 6.89 1.20
N LEU A 16 21.47 8.01 0.48
CA LEU A 16 20.80 9.27 0.78
C LEU A 16 19.27 9.12 0.63
N ILE A 17 18.53 9.89 1.43
CA ILE A 17 17.10 10.12 1.22
C ILE A 17 16.96 11.07 0.02
N ASP A 18 16.47 10.59 -1.13
CA ASP A 18 16.28 11.40 -2.34
C ASP A 18 15.03 12.30 -2.22
N LEU A 19 15.09 13.29 -1.33
CA LEU A 19 14.07 14.32 -1.14
C LEU A 19 14.16 15.38 -2.26
N GLN A 20 13.94 14.98 -3.52
CA GLN A 20 13.89 15.96 -4.60
C GLN A 20 12.68 16.89 -4.39
N PRO A 21 12.89 18.22 -4.34
CA PRO A 21 11.78 19.15 -4.31
C PRO A 21 10.97 19.02 -5.60
N ALA A 22 9.64 19.13 -5.49
CA ALA A 22 8.74 18.99 -6.63
C ALA A 22 9.09 20.02 -7.72
N ARG A 23 9.74 19.56 -8.80
CA ARG A 23 10.11 20.41 -9.93
C ARG A 23 8.83 20.95 -10.57
N ARG A 24 8.76 22.28 -10.74
CA ARG A 24 7.75 22.87 -11.63
C ARG A 24 8.02 22.36 -13.05
N TYR A 25 6.97 21.94 -13.73
CA TYR A 25 7.03 21.51 -15.12
C TYR A 25 7.52 22.67 -16.01
N SER A 26 8.46 22.38 -16.90
CA SER A 26 8.97 23.32 -17.90
C SER A 26 9.07 22.60 -19.24
N PRO A 27 8.14 22.84 -20.19
CA PRO A 27 8.15 22.16 -21.48
C PRO A 27 9.10 22.89 -22.44
N HIS A 28 10.36 22.44 -22.53
CA HIS A 28 11.20 22.45 -23.75
C HIS A 28 12.55 21.80 -23.43
N GLY A 29 13.04 20.94 -24.33
CA GLY A 29 14.30 20.22 -24.18
C GLY A 29 14.40 19.11 -25.22
N THR A 30 15.08 19.39 -26.34
CA THR A 30 15.40 18.41 -27.38
C THR A 30 16.86 17.98 -27.24
N ASP A 31 17.10 16.69 -27.04
CA ASP A 31 18.45 16.13 -27.09
C ASP A 31 19.04 16.17 -28.51
N VAL A 32 20.36 16.29 -28.59
CA VAL A 32 21.19 16.01 -29.78
C VAL A 32 22.56 15.52 -29.31
N ASP A 33 23.00 14.37 -29.82
CA ASP A 33 24.25 13.70 -29.44
C ASP A 33 25.52 14.40 -29.97
N ALA A 34 26.65 14.22 -29.26
CA ALA A 34 28.01 14.38 -29.80
C ALA A 34 29.10 13.67 -28.94
N ASP A 35 29.06 12.34 -28.93
CA ASP A 35 30.14 11.35 -29.11
C ASP A 35 31.64 11.58 -28.69
N ALA A 36 32.33 10.44 -28.52
CA ALA A 36 33.74 10.15 -28.86
C ALA A 36 34.89 10.22 -27.82
N ALA A 37 35.47 9.01 -27.58
CA ALA A 37 36.91 8.67 -27.62
C ALA A 37 37.86 9.03 -26.44
N ALA A 38 38.97 8.29 -26.18
CA ALA A 38 39.36 6.89 -26.46
C ALA A 38 40.70 6.50 -25.76
N LEU A 39 41.09 5.21 -25.80
CA LEU A 39 42.43 4.64 -25.48
C LEU A 39 42.84 4.73 -23.97
N GLY A 40 43.79 3.98 -23.39
CA GLY A 40 44.79 2.96 -23.76
C GLY A 40 45.82 2.88 -22.58
N THR A 41 46.65 1.86 -22.29
CA THR A 41 46.98 0.56 -22.88
C THR A 41 47.67 -0.38 -21.85
N ARG A 42 47.93 -1.64 -22.22
CA ARG A 42 48.75 -2.71 -21.54
C ARG A 42 50.25 -2.32 -21.35
N PRO A 43 51.22 -3.15 -20.83
CA PRO A 43 51.20 -4.59 -20.44
C PRO A 43 52.01 -4.98 -19.17
N ALA A 44 52.33 -6.29 -19.05
CA ALA A 44 53.39 -6.96 -18.27
C ALA A 44 53.18 -7.15 -16.74
N SER A 45 53.24 -8.33 -16.09
CA SER A 45 53.85 -9.67 -16.30
C SER A 45 55.22 -9.91 -15.65
N LEU A 46 55.27 -10.81 -14.67
CA LEU A 46 56.41 -11.71 -14.41
C LEU A 46 55.96 -12.90 -13.53
N SER A 47 56.79 -13.94 -13.44
CA SER A 47 56.47 -15.25 -12.84
C SER A 47 57.39 -15.60 -11.67
N VAL A 48 56.98 -16.60 -10.87
CA VAL A 48 57.80 -17.73 -10.33
C VAL A 48 56.96 -18.49 -9.27
N GLY A 49 57.10 -19.82 -9.21
CA GLY A 49 56.60 -20.68 -8.11
C GLY A 49 57.77 -21.38 -7.41
N PRO A 50 57.69 -22.67 -7.02
CA PRO A 50 56.51 -23.49 -6.67
C PRO A 50 56.69 -24.22 -5.31
N SER A 51 55.63 -24.83 -4.74
CA SER A 51 55.77 -26.09 -3.94
C SER A 51 54.44 -26.76 -3.53
N ARG A 52 54.50 -28.11 -3.49
CA ARG A 52 53.62 -29.13 -2.86
C ARG A 52 54.61 -30.16 -2.19
N PRO A 53 54.25 -31.31 -1.53
CA PRO A 53 52.97 -32.05 -1.37
C PRO A 53 52.73 -32.51 0.12
N ARG A 54 52.22 -33.68 0.59
CA ARG A 54 51.70 -34.96 0.01
C ARG A 54 50.80 -35.77 1.00
N ILE A 55 49.50 -35.95 0.70
CA ILE A 55 48.55 -36.93 1.33
C ILE A 55 48.50 -36.83 2.89
N VAL A 56 48.04 -37.72 3.81
CA VAL A 56 47.41 -39.08 3.94
C VAL A 56 46.35 -38.98 5.07
N GLY A 57 45.25 -39.75 5.22
CA GLY A 57 44.57 -40.77 4.38
C GLY A 57 43.85 -41.85 5.25
N THR A 58 42.87 -42.59 4.68
CA THR A 58 42.09 -43.71 5.31
C THR A 58 41.21 -43.31 6.52
N GLY A 59 40.17 -44.03 7.00
CA GLY A 59 39.41 -45.25 6.64
C GLY A 59 38.40 -45.57 7.78
N SER A 60 37.32 -46.37 7.67
CA SER A 60 36.71 -47.13 6.56
C SER A 60 35.22 -47.50 6.87
N ILE A 61 34.58 -48.36 6.07
CA ILE A 61 33.16 -48.80 6.07
C ILE A 61 32.78 -49.76 7.23
N THR A 62 31.55 -49.69 7.79
CA THR A 62 30.68 -50.88 8.09
C THR A 62 29.22 -50.55 8.53
N ARG A 63 28.28 -51.47 8.22
CA ARG A 63 26.86 -51.60 8.65
C ARG A 63 26.38 -53.01 8.22
N PRO A 64 25.22 -53.56 8.65
CA PRO A 64 24.29 -53.20 9.75
C PRO A 64 23.96 -54.38 10.71
N ALA A 65 23.08 -54.20 11.72
CA ALA A 65 22.49 -55.32 12.49
C ALA A 65 21.09 -55.03 13.08
N ARG A 66 20.22 -56.06 13.10
CA ARG A 66 18.87 -56.22 13.73
C ARG A 66 18.35 -57.63 13.37
N PRO A 67 17.34 -58.24 14.03
CA PRO A 67 16.88 -58.17 15.43
C PRO A 67 16.71 -59.58 16.06
N PRO A 68 16.12 -59.69 17.27
CA PRO A 68 15.09 -60.73 17.57
C PRO A 68 13.91 -60.14 18.40
N CYS A 69 12.77 -60.77 18.69
CA CYS A 69 12.01 -61.95 18.20
C CYS A 69 10.51 -61.66 18.54
N ALA A 70 9.50 -61.86 17.67
CA ALA A 70 8.89 -63.11 17.19
C ALA A 70 7.81 -63.72 18.12
N ASN A 71 6.53 -63.51 17.78
CA ASN A 71 5.30 -64.29 18.10
C ASN A 71 4.05 -63.40 17.81
N GLN A 72 2.94 -63.85 17.20
CA GLN A 72 2.53 -65.13 16.59
C GLN A 72 1.80 -64.83 15.25
N ALA A 73 1.47 -65.87 14.45
CA ALA A 73 0.88 -65.69 13.13
C ALA A 73 -0.31 -66.64 12.83
N ARG A 74 -1.32 -66.09 12.12
CA ARG A 74 -2.31 -66.76 11.26
C ARG A 74 -3.31 -67.76 11.87
N ALA A 75 -4.46 -67.22 12.27
CA ALA A 75 -5.80 -67.74 11.96
C ALA A 75 -6.81 -66.58 12.04
N ALA A 76 -7.83 -66.43 11.19
CA ALA A 76 -8.10 -67.04 9.88
C ALA A 76 -8.87 -66.04 8.99
N ALA A 77 -8.80 -66.17 7.67
CA ALA A 77 -9.46 -65.26 6.72
C ALA A 77 -10.72 -65.87 6.10
N ALA A 78 -11.82 -65.93 6.86
CA ALA A 78 -13.16 -66.28 6.34
C ALA A 78 -14.28 -65.95 7.33
N LEU A 79 -14.85 -64.72 7.29
CA LEU A 79 -16.21 -64.42 7.77
C LEU A 79 -16.63 -62.97 7.41
N ALA A 80 -16.95 -62.75 6.14
CA ALA A 80 -17.51 -61.49 5.65
C ALA A 80 -19.04 -61.61 5.45
N ALA A 81 -19.84 -61.34 6.49
CA ALA A 81 -21.31 -61.17 6.39
C ALA A 81 -21.97 -60.66 7.70
N ALA A 82 -21.63 -59.46 8.18
CA ALA A 82 -22.30 -58.85 9.36
C ALA A 82 -22.25 -57.31 9.35
N GLY A 83 -22.62 -56.68 8.22
CA GLY A 83 -22.53 -55.23 8.06
C GLY A 83 -23.79 -54.47 8.53
N ALA A 84 -23.73 -53.80 9.68
CA ALA A 84 -24.71 -52.79 10.08
C ALA A 84 -24.16 -51.75 11.07
N GLY A 85 -24.39 -50.46 10.80
CA GLY A 85 -24.76 -49.51 11.87
C GLY A 85 -23.68 -48.97 12.83
N ARG A 86 -22.50 -48.54 12.35
CA ARG A 86 -21.76 -47.45 13.04
C ARG A 86 -21.38 -46.35 12.05
N GLN A 87 -22.28 -45.38 11.90
CA GLN A 87 -21.96 -44.13 11.22
C GLN A 87 -21.03 -43.32 12.11
N ASN A 88 -19.84 -42.99 11.61
CA ASN A 88 -19.03 -41.91 12.17
C ASN A 88 -19.87 -40.62 12.06
N PRO A 89 -20.08 -39.83 13.13
CA PRO A 89 -20.87 -38.60 13.02
C PRO A 89 -20.19 -37.67 12.01
N ARG A 90 -20.84 -37.50 10.85
CA ARG A 90 -20.39 -36.51 9.87
C ARG A 90 -20.50 -35.15 10.55
N GLN A 91 -19.36 -34.58 10.88
CA GLN A 91 -19.25 -33.15 11.11
C GLN A 91 -19.93 -32.48 9.89
N PRO A 92 -20.97 -31.65 10.09
CA PRO A 92 -21.63 -31.02 8.96
C PRO A 92 -20.58 -30.21 8.19
N PRO A 93 -20.64 -30.13 6.86
CA PRO A 93 -19.81 -29.17 6.14
C PRO A 93 -20.11 -27.81 6.75
N THR A 94 -19.08 -27.17 7.31
CA THR A 94 -19.22 -25.82 7.87
C THR A 94 -19.53 -24.89 6.70
N GLU A 95 -20.82 -24.62 6.48
CA GLU A 95 -21.26 -23.60 5.55
C GLU A 95 -20.49 -22.32 5.86
N PRO A 96 -19.87 -21.66 4.87
CA PRO A 96 -19.01 -20.52 5.14
C PRO A 96 -19.81 -19.41 5.83
N VAL A 97 -19.63 -19.28 7.16
CA VAL A 97 -20.40 -18.36 8.02
C VAL A 97 -20.50 -17.00 7.36
N LEU A 98 -21.73 -16.52 7.14
CA LEU A 98 -21.97 -15.27 6.43
C LEU A 98 -21.27 -14.13 7.17
N MET A 99 -20.33 -13.46 6.50
CA MET A 99 -19.68 -12.27 7.01
C MET A 99 -20.37 -11.05 6.41
N ASP A 100 -21.07 -10.29 7.23
CA ASP A 100 -21.80 -9.09 6.83
C ASP A 100 -20.92 -7.85 7.06
N LYS A 101 -21.19 -6.74 6.36
CA LYS A 101 -20.46 -5.49 6.63
C LYS A 101 -20.73 -4.95 8.05
N ARG A 102 -21.87 -5.32 8.65
CA ARG A 102 -22.26 -5.01 10.03
C ARG A 102 -21.40 -5.73 11.08
N ASP A 103 -20.68 -6.79 10.72
CA ASP A 103 -19.64 -7.38 11.59
C ASP A 103 -18.46 -6.44 11.84
N PHE A 104 -18.41 -5.29 11.15
CA PHE A 104 -17.38 -4.25 11.25
C PHE A 104 -17.99 -2.88 11.56
N ASP A 105 -19.16 -2.87 12.20
CA ASP A 105 -19.83 -1.64 12.65
C ASP A 105 -19.30 -1.22 14.03
N TYR A 106 -19.20 0.09 14.27
CA TYR A 106 -18.86 0.67 15.57
C TYR A 106 -19.38 2.11 15.64
N ASP A 107 -19.67 2.63 16.84
CA ASP A 107 -20.10 4.02 16.98
C ASP A 107 -18.92 4.99 16.73
N LEU A 108 -19.10 5.90 15.76
CA LEU A 108 -18.15 6.94 15.43
C LEU A 108 -18.82 8.31 15.59
N PRO A 109 -18.71 8.95 16.77
CA PRO A 109 -19.24 10.29 16.99
C PRO A 109 -18.63 11.30 16.01
N GLU A 110 -19.47 12.13 15.38
CA GLU A 110 -19.06 13.08 14.34
C GLU A 110 -17.92 14.01 14.79
N GLN A 111 -17.90 14.37 16.08
CA GLN A 111 -16.91 15.22 16.72
C GLN A 111 -15.49 14.63 16.69
N ARG A 112 -15.35 13.30 16.48
CA ARG A 112 -14.06 12.62 16.31
C ARG A 112 -13.54 12.70 14.86
N ILE A 113 -14.37 13.07 13.87
CA ILE A 113 -13.95 13.11 12.46
C ILE A 113 -13.15 14.37 12.15
N ALA A 114 -11.86 14.22 11.83
CA ALA A 114 -10.94 15.35 11.66
C ALA A 114 -11.24 16.20 10.41
N GLN A 115 -11.71 17.43 10.63
CA GLN A 115 -12.03 18.39 9.56
C GLN A 115 -10.80 19.16 9.01
N ARG A 116 -9.68 19.15 9.75
CA ARG A 116 -8.42 19.82 9.41
C ARG A 116 -7.23 18.97 9.89
N PRO A 117 -6.08 18.98 9.19
CA PRO A 117 -4.87 18.31 9.67
C PRO A 117 -4.30 19.02 10.91
N PRO A 118 -3.49 18.33 11.72
CA PRO A 118 -2.73 18.96 12.80
C PRO A 118 -1.72 19.99 12.24
N ALA A 119 -1.34 20.99 13.05
CA ALA A 119 -0.46 22.08 12.61
C ALA A 119 0.88 21.56 12.07
N ARG A 120 1.58 20.72 12.85
CA ARG A 120 2.72 19.90 12.41
C ARG A 120 2.23 18.52 11.97
N ARG A 121 2.92 17.84 11.05
CA ARG A 121 2.49 16.52 10.57
C ARG A 121 2.71 15.45 11.65
N SER A 122 3.86 15.50 12.32
CA SER A 122 4.24 14.64 13.45
C SER A 122 3.51 14.94 14.78
N ALA A 123 2.45 15.76 14.77
CA ALA A 123 1.64 16.05 15.96
C ALA A 123 0.35 15.22 16.07
N SER A 124 0.19 14.18 15.24
CA SER A 124 -0.84 13.15 15.45
C SER A 124 -0.48 12.19 16.58
N ARG A 125 -1.49 11.68 17.28
CA ARG A 125 -1.37 10.52 18.18
C ARG A 125 -1.20 9.23 17.37
N LEU A 126 -0.73 8.20 18.05
CA LEU A 126 -0.53 6.86 17.54
C LEU A 126 -1.09 5.83 18.52
N LEU A 127 -2.03 5.00 18.08
CA LEU A 127 -2.39 3.79 18.82
C LEU A 127 -1.54 2.63 18.31
N HIS A 128 -0.67 2.09 19.16
CA HIS A 128 0.05 0.86 18.87
C HIS A 128 -0.84 -0.34 19.23
N LEU A 129 -0.99 -1.30 18.31
CA LEU A 129 -1.53 -2.63 18.55
C LEU A 129 -0.42 -3.64 18.18
N ASP A 130 0.16 -4.28 19.19
CA ASP A 130 1.26 -5.23 19.01
C ASP A 130 0.75 -6.60 18.49
N ARG A 131 1.68 -7.50 18.16
CA ARG A 131 1.37 -8.83 17.61
C ARG A 131 0.65 -9.72 18.63
N GLU A 132 0.94 -9.60 19.93
CA GLU A 132 0.29 -10.35 21.02
C GLU A 132 -1.17 -9.90 21.25
N GLY A 133 -1.48 -8.63 21.04
CA GLY A 133 -2.80 -8.01 21.28
C GLY A 133 -2.80 -6.96 22.39
N GLY A 134 -1.63 -6.61 22.94
CA GLY A 134 -1.47 -5.43 23.75
C GLY A 134 -1.71 -4.16 22.94
N ARG A 135 -2.19 -3.11 23.62
CA ARG A 135 -2.42 -1.80 23.02
C ARG A 135 -1.78 -0.69 23.85
N ALA A 136 -1.17 0.29 23.19
CA ALA A 136 -0.49 1.40 23.86
C ALA A 136 -0.75 2.74 23.15
N ASP A 137 -1.17 3.73 23.93
CA ASP A 137 -1.30 5.13 23.51
C ASP A 137 0.08 5.79 23.39
N ARG A 138 0.36 6.42 22.24
CA ARG A 138 1.65 6.99 21.87
C ARG A 138 1.48 8.28 21.05
N ALA A 139 2.57 8.98 20.78
CA ALA A 139 2.65 9.96 19.69
C ALA A 139 3.22 9.30 18.41
N ILE A 140 2.96 9.88 17.23
CA ILE A 140 3.52 9.35 15.97
C ILE A 140 5.04 9.44 15.90
N THR A 141 5.66 10.33 16.69
CA THR A 141 7.11 10.40 16.89
C THR A 141 7.70 9.11 17.44
N ASP A 142 6.93 8.40 18.27
CA ASP A 142 7.38 7.21 19.01
C ASP A 142 7.52 5.99 18.09
N LEU A 143 7.11 6.12 16.82
CA LEU A 143 7.34 5.13 15.76
C LEU A 143 8.84 4.82 15.58
N VAL A 144 9.74 5.76 15.92
CA VAL A 144 11.20 5.53 15.90
C VAL A 144 11.62 4.42 16.87
N ASP A 145 10.96 4.32 18.03
CA ASP A 145 11.23 3.31 19.05
C ASP A 145 10.52 1.97 18.75
N LEU A 146 9.45 2.01 17.95
CA LEU A 146 8.71 0.83 17.49
C LEU A 146 9.39 0.10 16.32
N LEU A 147 10.41 0.69 15.70
CA LEU A 147 11.11 0.16 14.53
C LEU A 147 12.56 -0.23 14.83
N GLU A 148 13.03 -1.28 14.16
CA GLU A 148 14.38 -1.82 14.30
C GLU A 148 15.30 -1.43 13.12
N PRO A 149 16.63 -1.34 13.33
CA PRO A 149 17.57 -1.10 12.24
C PRO A 149 17.46 -2.19 11.15
N GLY A 150 17.20 -1.77 9.92
CA GLY A 150 16.98 -2.63 8.76
C GLY A 150 15.51 -2.97 8.46
N ASP A 151 14.55 -2.56 9.29
CA ASP A 151 13.12 -2.55 8.90
C ASP A 151 12.90 -1.61 7.71
N LEU A 152 11.86 -1.88 6.91
CA LEU A 152 11.54 -1.13 5.69
C LEU A 152 10.16 -0.48 5.77
N LEU A 153 10.11 0.85 5.75
CA LEU A 153 8.88 1.61 5.53
C LEU A 153 8.61 1.76 4.03
N VAL A 154 7.51 1.18 3.55
CA VAL A 154 7.04 1.35 2.17
C VAL A 154 5.88 2.35 2.15
N PHE A 155 5.98 3.39 1.32
CA PHE A 155 4.97 4.42 1.17
C PHE A 155 4.26 4.36 -0.20
N ASN A 156 3.10 5.02 -0.31
CA ASN A 156 2.49 5.33 -1.60
C ASN A 156 2.94 6.72 -2.06
N ASP A 157 3.49 6.80 -3.28
CA ASP A 157 4.09 8.01 -3.87
C ASP A 157 3.22 8.69 -4.94
N THR A 158 1.95 8.30 -5.03
CA THR A 158 1.02 8.99 -5.92
C THR A 158 0.79 10.45 -5.49
N ARG A 159 0.70 11.31 -6.50
CA ARG A 159 0.38 12.72 -6.38
C ARG A 159 -1.09 12.94 -6.74
N VAL A 160 -1.77 13.70 -5.89
CA VAL A 160 -3.20 14.02 -5.99
C VAL A 160 -3.37 15.16 -6.98
N LEU A 161 -4.23 14.96 -7.97
CA LEU A 161 -4.62 16.01 -8.90
C LEU A 161 -5.68 16.92 -8.24
N ALA A 162 -5.74 18.19 -8.68
CA ALA A 162 -6.82 19.12 -8.35
C ALA A 162 -8.12 18.74 -9.11
N ALA A 163 -8.56 17.50 -8.93
CA ALA A 163 -9.45 16.74 -9.79
C ALA A 163 -10.94 17.13 -9.69
N ARG A 164 -11.31 18.01 -8.76
CA ARG A 164 -12.69 18.48 -8.60
C ARG A 164 -12.85 19.83 -9.32
N LEU A 165 -13.78 19.90 -10.27
CA LEU A 165 -14.11 21.13 -11.00
C LEU A 165 -15.57 21.50 -10.77
N TYR A 166 -15.87 22.79 -10.64
CA TYR A 166 -17.23 23.32 -10.50
C TYR A 166 -17.65 24.12 -11.72
N GLY A 167 -18.82 23.81 -12.27
CA GLY A 167 -19.29 24.38 -13.53
C GLY A 167 -20.79 24.50 -13.66
N GLN A 168 -21.24 24.91 -14.85
CA GLN A 168 -22.65 25.08 -15.17
C GLN A 168 -22.94 24.58 -16.58
N LYS A 169 -24.07 23.89 -16.78
CA LYS A 169 -24.60 23.62 -18.13
C LYS A 169 -25.09 24.93 -18.74
N ALA A 170 -25.15 24.99 -20.07
CA ALA A 170 -25.76 26.11 -20.81
C ALA A 170 -27.20 26.46 -20.35
N SER A 171 -27.91 25.53 -19.69
CA SER A 171 -29.22 25.75 -19.06
C SER A 171 -29.17 26.39 -17.65
N GLY A 172 -28.06 27.03 -17.24
CA GLY A 172 -27.82 27.55 -15.88
C GLY A 172 -27.75 26.48 -14.77
N GLY A 173 -27.77 25.19 -15.13
CA GLY A 173 -27.82 24.09 -14.16
C GLY A 173 -26.42 23.76 -13.65
N ARG A 174 -26.15 24.02 -12.37
CA ARG A 174 -24.87 23.71 -11.70
C ARG A 174 -24.44 22.25 -11.86
N VAL A 175 -23.13 22.04 -11.96
CA VAL A 175 -22.46 20.75 -12.14
C VAL A 175 -21.19 20.71 -11.27
N GLU A 176 -20.92 19.56 -10.65
CA GLU A 176 -19.58 19.19 -10.20
C GLU A 176 -19.06 18.07 -11.08
N VAL A 177 -17.82 18.23 -11.56
CA VAL A 177 -17.08 17.24 -12.34
C VAL A 177 -15.94 16.72 -11.46
N MET A 178 -15.90 15.41 -11.21
CA MET A 178 -14.84 14.74 -10.48
C MET A 178 -14.03 13.89 -11.45
N LEU A 179 -12.85 14.35 -11.84
CA LEU A 179 -11.95 13.66 -12.74
C LEU A 179 -11.51 12.31 -12.14
N GLU A 180 -11.49 11.28 -12.97
CA GLU A 180 -10.94 9.94 -12.67
C GLU A 180 -9.62 9.71 -13.42
N ARG A 181 -9.50 10.20 -14.67
CA ARG A 181 -8.31 10.01 -15.50
C ARG A 181 -8.17 11.14 -16.51
N VAL A 182 -6.97 11.70 -16.64
CA VAL A 182 -6.59 12.45 -17.86
C VAL A 182 -6.39 11.42 -18.97
N LEU A 183 -7.04 11.60 -20.12
CA LEU A 183 -6.95 10.67 -21.25
C LEU A 183 -5.92 11.16 -22.28
N ASP A 184 -5.86 12.47 -22.49
CA ASP A 184 -4.85 13.19 -23.27
C ASP A 184 -4.90 14.70 -22.92
N SER A 185 -4.25 15.54 -23.71
CA SER A 185 -4.16 16.99 -23.48
C SER A 185 -5.50 17.74 -23.52
N VAL A 186 -6.57 17.17 -24.09
CA VAL A 186 -7.89 17.81 -24.23
C VAL A 186 -9.08 16.95 -23.76
N ARG A 187 -8.86 15.68 -23.36
CA ARG A 187 -9.91 14.76 -22.89
C ARG A 187 -9.69 14.24 -21.48
N ILE A 188 -10.78 14.14 -20.72
CA ILE A 188 -10.82 13.55 -19.38
C ILE A 188 -11.93 12.51 -19.25
N SER A 189 -11.69 11.50 -18.42
CA SER A 189 -12.69 10.61 -17.84
C SER A 189 -13.09 11.18 -16.48
N ALA A 190 -14.39 11.36 -16.22
CA ALA A 190 -14.88 11.97 -15.00
C ALA A 190 -16.25 11.42 -14.56
N LYS A 191 -16.55 11.47 -13.26
CA LYS A 191 -17.92 11.33 -12.73
C LYS A 191 -18.56 12.71 -12.64
N ILE A 192 -19.86 12.80 -12.96
CA ILE A 192 -20.60 14.07 -12.92
C ILE A 192 -21.72 14.02 -11.88
N ARG A 193 -21.72 15.01 -10.97
CA ARG A 193 -22.81 15.26 -10.02
C ARG A 193 -23.61 16.49 -10.46
N ALA A 194 -24.85 16.25 -10.88
CA ALA A 194 -25.82 17.29 -11.29
C ALA A 194 -27.25 16.79 -11.07
N ASN A 195 -28.20 17.69 -10.75
CA ASN A 195 -29.61 17.37 -10.47
C ASN A 195 -30.28 16.56 -11.61
N LYS A 196 -30.09 16.99 -12.86
CA LYS A 196 -30.39 16.18 -14.06
C LYS A 196 -29.07 15.79 -14.73
N PRO A 197 -28.73 14.49 -14.84
CA PRO A 197 -27.53 14.03 -15.53
C PRO A 197 -27.43 14.60 -16.95
N PRO A 198 -26.22 14.95 -17.42
CA PRO A 198 -26.05 15.42 -18.78
C PRO A 198 -26.26 14.29 -19.80
N ARG A 199 -26.68 14.66 -21.00
CA ARG A 199 -26.75 13.78 -22.18
C ARG A 199 -25.43 13.91 -22.97
N ALA A 200 -25.27 13.10 -24.02
CA ALA A 200 -24.30 13.42 -25.08
C ALA A 200 -24.50 14.87 -25.57
N ASP A 201 -23.41 15.50 -26.00
CA ASP A 201 -23.35 16.87 -26.53
C ASP A 201 -23.79 17.97 -25.54
N THR A 202 -23.94 17.63 -24.25
CA THR A 202 -24.15 18.64 -23.22
C THR A 202 -22.85 19.44 -23.01
N ARG A 203 -22.93 20.75 -23.26
CA ARG A 203 -21.89 21.73 -22.93
C ARG A 203 -21.92 22.10 -21.44
N ILE A 204 -20.74 22.14 -20.83
CA ILE A 204 -20.49 22.49 -19.43
C ILE A 204 -19.39 23.57 -19.40
N ALA A 205 -19.73 24.77 -18.94
CA ALA A 205 -18.78 25.86 -18.71
C ALA A 205 -18.11 25.69 -17.34
N ILE A 206 -16.80 25.89 -17.27
CA ILE A 206 -15.96 25.85 -16.05
C ILE A 206 -15.01 27.05 -16.14
N GLY A 207 -15.40 28.16 -15.52
CA GLY A 207 -14.80 29.47 -15.81
C GLY A 207 -14.90 29.79 -17.30
N ASP A 208 -13.77 30.14 -17.91
CA ASP A 208 -13.67 30.47 -19.34
C ASP A 208 -13.55 29.22 -20.24
N PHE A 209 -13.42 28.02 -19.67
CA PHE A 209 -13.30 26.76 -20.40
C PHE A 209 -14.67 26.15 -20.70
N MET A 210 -14.83 25.57 -21.88
CA MET A 210 -16.02 24.81 -22.28
C MET A 210 -15.67 23.33 -22.49
N LEU A 211 -16.45 22.43 -21.88
CA LEU A 211 -16.34 20.99 -22.08
C LEU A 211 -17.63 20.41 -22.68
N GLN A 212 -17.48 19.58 -23.71
CA GLN A 212 -18.57 18.80 -24.31
C GLN A 212 -18.56 17.36 -23.78
N VAL A 213 -19.72 16.84 -23.40
CA VAL A 213 -19.91 15.41 -23.07
C VAL A 213 -19.90 14.59 -24.37
N THR A 214 -18.78 13.94 -24.66
CA THR A 214 -18.59 13.18 -25.91
C THR A 214 -18.88 11.69 -25.78
N ALA A 215 -18.82 11.12 -24.58
CA ALA A 215 -19.28 9.76 -24.32
C ALA A 215 -19.74 9.53 -22.86
N ARG A 216 -20.44 8.43 -22.61
CA ARG A 216 -20.75 7.94 -21.26
C ARG A 216 -20.63 6.41 -21.21
N ARG A 217 -19.98 5.89 -20.17
CA ARG A 217 -19.84 4.46 -19.85
C ARG A 217 -20.19 4.24 -18.37
N GLY A 218 -21.44 3.84 -18.10
CA GLY A 218 -21.95 3.66 -16.74
C GLY A 218 -22.04 4.97 -15.95
N GLU A 219 -21.21 5.10 -14.91
CA GLU A 219 -21.07 6.33 -14.10
C GLU A 219 -20.08 7.34 -14.71
N LEU A 220 -19.17 6.90 -15.58
CA LEU A 220 -18.11 7.73 -16.14
C LEU A 220 -18.57 8.42 -17.42
N TYR A 221 -18.16 9.66 -17.59
CA TYR A 221 -18.35 10.50 -18.76
C TYR A 221 -16.98 10.81 -19.37
N THR A 222 -16.88 10.76 -20.69
CA THR A 222 -15.75 11.35 -21.42
C THR A 222 -16.12 12.79 -21.74
N LEU A 223 -15.27 13.72 -21.30
CA LEU A 223 -15.41 15.14 -21.57
C LEU A 223 -14.24 15.59 -22.44
N THR A 224 -14.54 16.37 -23.48
CA THR A 224 -13.55 16.99 -24.36
C THR A 224 -13.62 18.50 -24.18
N LEU A 225 -12.48 19.15 -23.97
CA LEU A 225 -12.37 20.62 -23.99
C LEU A 225 -12.55 21.11 -25.43
N GLU A 226 -13.32 22.19 -25.63
CA GLU A 226 -13.47 22.82 -26.95
C GLU A 226 -12.26 23.69 -27.31
N ALA A 227 -11.51 24.17 -26.31
CA ALA A 227 -10.27 24.92 -26.46
C ALA A 227 -9.39 24.81 -25.19
N GLY A 228 -8.09 25.13 -25.31
CA GLY A 228 -7.13 25.05 -24.22
C GLY A 228 -6.60 23.63 -23.96
N THR A 229 -6.11 23.37 -22.75
CA THR A 229 -5.63 22.04 -22.32
C THR A 229 -6.18 21.67 -20.95
N VAL A 230 -6.24 20.36 -20.68
CA VAL A 230 -6.66 19.80 -19.39
C VAL A 230 -5.77 20.30 -18.25
N ALA A 231 -4.46 20.46 -18.49
CA ALA A 231 -3.54 21.01 -17.51
C ALA A 231 -3.92 22.46 -17.13
N ALA A 232 -4.12 23.33 -18.12
CA ALA A 232 -4.52 24.73 -17.87
C ALA A 232 -5.88 24.85 -17.16
N LEU A 233 -6.84 23.95 -17.47
CA LEU A 233 -8.13 23.86 -16.78
C LEU A 233 -7.97 23.46 -15.29
N LEU A 234 -7.11 22.47 -15.00
CA LEU A 234 -6.86 22.02 -13.63
C LEU A 234 -6.05 23.04 -12.82
N ASP A 235 -5.09 23.74 -13.44
CA ASP A 235 -4.31 24.79 -12.80
C ASP A 235 -5.16 26.04 -12.48
N ALA A 236 -6.12 26.39 -13.35
CA ALA A 236 -6.96 27.58 -13.19
C ALA A 236 -8.20 27.37 -12.31
N HIS A 237 -8.82 26.18 -12.36
CA HIS A 237 -10.13 25.90 -11.76
C HIS A 237 -10.21 24.59 -10.96
N GLY A 238 -9.10 23.85 -10.85
CA GLY A 238 -9.02 22.62 -10.08
C GLY A 238 -9.07 22.87 -8.58
N HIS A 239 -10.01 22.21 -7.91
CA HIS A 239 -10.10 22.12 -6.46
C HIS A 239 -9.54 20.80 -5.95
N VAL A 240 -9.01 20.81 -4.73
CA VAL A 240 -8.58 19.60 -4.04
C VAL A 240 -9.80 18.69 -3.83
N PRO A 241 -9.76 17.42 -4.28
CA PRO A 241 -10.85 16.47 -4.15
C PRO A 241 -11.00 15.94 -2.71
N LEU A 242 -11.16 16.83 -1.73
CA LEU A 242 -11.33 16.47 -0.31
C LEU A 242 -12.48 15.45 -0.11
N PRO A 243 -12.29 14.46 0.80
CA PRO A 243 -13.28 13.43 1.12
C PRO A 243 -14.66 13.99 1.52
N PRO A 244 -15.76 13.26 1.28
CA PRO A 244 -17.12 13.73 1.55
C PRO A 244 -17.43 13.99 3.04
N TYR A 245 -16.65 13.41 3.97
CA TYR A 245 -16.76 13.64 5.40
C TYR A 245 -16.01 14.89 5.90
N ILE A 246 -15.25 15.58 5.04
CA ILE A 246 -14.64 16.89 5.33
C ILE A 246 -15.60 17.98 4.85
N ARG A 247 -16.36 18.55 5.79
CA ARG A 247 -17.53 19.42 5.53
C ARG A 247 -17.14 20.89 5.40
N ARG A 248 -16.16 21.17 4.54
CA ARG A 248 -15.70 22.52 4.21
C ARG A 248 -15.19 22.59 2.77
N ALA A 249 -15.06 23.80 2.24
CA ALA A 249 -14.25 24.04 1.06
C ALA A 249 -12.78 23.65 1.32
N ASP A 250 -12.07 23.33 0.25
CA ASP A 250 -10.62 23.31 0.23
C ASP A 250 -10.05 24.73 0.36
N THR A 251 -8.76 24.81 0.65
CA THR A 251 -8.02 26.05 0.82
C THR A 251 -6.68 25.93 0.10
N PRO A 252 -5.97 27.04 -0.21
CA PRO A 252 -4.64 26.96 -0.82
C PRO A 252 -3.65 26.09 -0.01
N ALA A 253 -3.84 26.00 1.31
CA ALA A 253 -3.03 25.12 2.16
C ALA A 253 -3.35 23.62 1.97
N ASP A 254 -4.55 23.23 1.52
CA ASP A 254 -4.87 21.82 1.24
C ASP A 254 -4.10 21.27 0.02
N LEU A 255 -3.69 22.11 -0.93
CA LEU A 255 -2.85 21.71 -2.08
C LEU A 255 -1.48 21.14 -1.62
N GLU A 256 -0.95 21.63 -0.51
CA GLU A 256 0.29 21.15 0.12
C GLU A 256 0.01 20.09 1.20
N ARG A 257 -1.02 20.33 2.03
CA ARG A 257 -1.30 19.54 3.25
C ARG A 257 -2.11 18.27 3.01
N TYR A 258 -2.84 18.18 1.90
CA TYR A 258 -3.45 16.94 1.40
C TYR A 258 -2.47 16.12 0.52
N GLN A 259 -1.17 16.40 0.61
CA GLN A 259 -0.12 15.69 -0.12
C GLN A 259 1.00 15.19 0.80
N THR A 260 1.53 14.01 0.47
CA THR A 260 2.74 13.40 1.05
C THR A 260 4.03 14.09 0.58
N LEU A 261 5.12 13.99 1.35
CA LEU A 261 6.40 14.64 1.01
C LEU A 261 7.09 14.03 -0.22
N TRP A 262 6.80 12.77 -0.53
CA TRP A 262 7.39 11.98 -1.62
C TRP A 262 6.40 11.80 -2.79
N ALA A 263 5.56 12.80 -3.06
CA ALA A 263 4.50 12.73 -4.07
C ALA A 263 5.02 12.97 -5.49
N ARG A 264 5.25 11.89 -6.24
CA ARG A 264 5.93 11.90 -7.56
C ARG A 264 4.98 11.65 -8.73
N HIS A 265 4.08 10.67 -8.62
CA HIS A 265 3.32 10.17 -9.78
C HIS A 265 1.86 10.64 -9.79
N GLU A 266 1.56 11.62 -10.63
CA GLU A 266 0.22 12.20 -10.78
C GLU A 266 -0.80 11.21 -11.32
N GLY A 267 -2.01 11.25 -10.75
CA GLY A 267 -3.13 10.40 -11.18
C GLY A 267 -4.11 9.99 -10.08
N ALA A 268 -3.86 10.35 -8.81
CA ALA A 268 -4.80 10.06 -7.74
C ALA A 268 -5.87 11.16 -7.55
N VAL A 269 -7.06 10.72 -7.14
CA VAL A 269 -8.22 11.53 -6.75
C VAL A 269 -8.33 11.62 -5.21
N ALA A 270 -7.51 10.89 -4.47
CA ALA A 270 -7.44 10.92 -3.01
C ALA A 270 -6.01 10.70 -2.51
N ALA A 271 -5.66 11.31 -1.39
CA ALA A 271 -4.32 11.19 -0.81
C ALA A 271 -4.08 9.81 -0.17
N PRO A 272 -2.86 9.28 -0.17
CA PRO A 272 -2.46 8.19 0.71
C PRO A 272 -2.28 8.73 2.14
N THR A 273 -3.39 8.91 2.87
CA THR A 273 -3.47 9.77 4.07
C THR A 273 -2.57 9.35 5.24
N ALA A 274 -2.25 8.06 5.36
CA ALA A 274 -1.29 7.59 6.37
C ALA A 274 0.12 8.17 6.20
N GLY A 275 0.49 8.57 4.98
CA GLY A 275 1.74 9.28 4.72
C GLY A 275 1.73 10.75 5.16
N LEU A 276 0.57 11.34 5.48
CA LEU A 276 0.47 12.76 5.82
C LEU A 276 1.00 13.09 7.23
N HIS A 277 1.21 12.10 8.09
CA HIS A 277 1.74 12.27 9.44
C HIS A 277 3.28 12.46 9.51
N PHE A 278 3.99 12.22 8.40
CA PHE A 278 5.44 12.36 8.35
C PHE A 278 5.85 13.79 7.96
N ASP A 279 6.70 14.40 8.77
CA ASP A 279 7.53 15.56 8.39
C ASP A 279 9.02 15.20 8.41
N THR A 280 9.85 16.08 7.85
CA THR A 280 11.30 15.86 7.67
C THR A 280 12.01 15.40 8.95
N PRO A 281 11.79 16.00 10.14
CA PRO A 281 12.47 15.57 11.36
C PRO A 281 12.16 14.12 11.76
N LEU A 282 10.92 13.65 11.51
CA LEU A 282 10.56 12.25 11.77
C LEU A 282 11.23 11.29 10.78
N LEU A 283 11.32 11.68 9.50
CA LEU A 283 12.03 10.90 8.47
C LEU A 283 13.55 10.83 8.75
N GLU A 284 14.16 11.93 9.19
CA GLU A 284 15.57 12.01 9.58
C GLU A 284 15.86 11.13 10.81
N ALA A 285 14.99 11.16 11.83
CA ALA A 285 15.12 10.29 13.01
C ALA A 285 15.00 8.80 12.64
N LEU A 286 14.07 8.43 11.75
CA LEU A 286 13.92 7.07 11.23
C LEU A 286 15.14 6.63 10.41
N ALA A 287 15.70 7.50 9.58
CA ALA A 287 16.93 7.23 8.83
C ALA A 287 18.14 7.03 9.77
N ALA A 288 18.28 7.88 10.80
CA ALA A 288 19.34 7.76 11.82
C ALA A 288 19.20 6.49 12.67
N ARG A 289 17.96 6.02 12.89
CA ARG A 289 17.65 4.72 13.50
C ARG A 289 18.01 3.52 12.61
N GLY A 290 18.32 3.75 11.33
CA GLY A 290 18.67 2.71 10.36
C GLY A 290 17.48 2.07 9.66
N VAL A 291 16.31 2.73 9.65
CA VAL A 291 15.13 2.28 8.91
C VAL A 291 15.30 2.62 7.43
N ALA A 292 14.97 1.67 6.55
CA ALA A 292 14.99 1.85 5.09
C ALA A 292 13.64 2.40 4.58
N PHE A 293 13.66 3.05 3.41
CA PHE A 293 12.46 3.58 2.76
C PHE A 293 12.28 3.00 1.36
N GLY A 294 11.03 2.75 0.97
CA GLY A 294 10.63 2.29 -0.37
C GLY A 294 9.31 2.91 -0.81
N TYR A 295 9.01 2.84 -2.11
CA TYR A 295 7.86 3.53 -2.71
C TYR A 295 7.16 2.64 -3.73
N ALA A 296 5.84 2.49 -3.60
CA ALA A 296 4.96 1.90 -4.60
C ALA A 296 3.95 2.95 -5.07
N THR A 297 3.55 2.94 -6.33
CA THR A 297 2.50 3.85 -6.81
C THR A 297 1.16 3.13 -6.80
N LEU A 298 0.13 3.71 -6.16
CA LEU A 298 -1.26 3.32 -6.41
C LEU A 298 -2.12 4.56 -6.54
N HIS A 299 -2.65 4.78 -7.75
CA HIS A 299 -3.53 5.89 -8.09
C HIS A 299 -4.92 5.65 -7.52
N VAL A 300 -5.18 6.26 -6.36
CA VAL A 300 -6.44 6.12 -5.61
C VAL A 300 -7.58 6.80 -6.38
N GLY A 301 -8.63 6.05 -6.73
CA GLY A 301 -9.66 6.51 -7.66
C GLY A 301 -10.85 7.21 -7.00
N SER A 302 -11.77 7.75 -7.81
CA SER A 302 -13.07 8.24 -7.30
C SER A 302 -14.00 7.13 -6.78
N GLY A 303 -13.60 5.86 -6.90
CA GLY A 303 -14.30 4.69 -6.37
C GLY A 303 -14.04 4.41 -4.88
N THR A 304 -12.97 4.94 -4.29
CA THR A 304 -12.50 4.59 -2.94
C THR A 304 -13.46 5.01 -1.82
N TYR A 305 -14.31 6.02 -2.08
CA TYR A 305 -15.36 6.49 -1.16
C TYR A 305 -16.73 5.80 -1.37
N GLN A 306 -16.85 4.79 -2.24
CA GLN A 306 -18.12 4.08 -2.41
C GLN A 306 -18.36 3.09 -1.27
N ARG A 307 -19.54 3.18 -0.65
CA ARG A 307 -19.99 2.25 0.39
C ARG A 307 -20.12 0.83 -0.18
N LEU A 308 -19.74 -0.16 0.62
CA LEU A 308 -19.95 -1.58 0.27
C LEU A 308 -21.44 -1.90 0.14
N ARG A 309 -21.76 -2.79 -0.80
CA ARG A 309 -23.13 -3.27 -1.02
C ARG A 309 -23.58 -4.11 0.18
N GLU A 310 -24.87 -4.38 0.24
CA GLU A 310 -25.42 -5.32 1.24
C GLU A 310 -25.14 -6.77 0.82
N GLY A 311 -25.24 -7.70 1.78
CA GLY A 311 -24.87 -9.10 1.61
C GLY A 311 -23.42 -9.40 1.98
N ASP A 312 -22.96 -10.60 1.57
CA ASP A 312 -21.67 -11.17 1.97
C ASP A 312 -20.48 -10.28 1.57
N VAL A 313 -19.63 -9.95 2.55
CA VAL A 313 -18.34 -9.26 2.37
C VAL A 313 -17.47 -10.00 1.36
N ARG A 314 -17.47 -11.33 1.35
CA ARG A 314 -16.66 -12.18 0.44
C ARG A 314 -17.09 -12.07 -1.03
N SER A 315 -18.30 -11.58 -1.30
CA SER A 315 -18.80 -11.33 -2.66
C SER A 315 -18.42 -9.95 -3.22
N GLN A 316 -17.94 -9.03 -2.36
CA GLN A 316 -17.65 -7.66 -2.76
C GLN A 316 -16.40 -7.59 -3.65
N ARG A 317 -16.38 -6.59 -4.54
CA ARG A 317 -15.22 -6.22 -5.35
C ARG A 317 -15.01 -4.72 -5.23
N LEU A 318 -13.75 -4.30 -5.09
CA LEU A 318 -13.39 -2.89 -5.18
C LEU A 318 -13.31 -2.44 -6.64
N HIS A 319 -13.26 -1.12 -6.85
CA HIS A 319 -12.92 -0.56 -8.15
C HIS A 319 -11.47 -0.91 -8.50
N ALA A 320 -11.21 -1.07 -9.80
CA ALA A 320 -9.86 -1.25 -10.31
C ALA A 320 -9.09 0.07 -10.19
N GLU A 321 -7.95 0.04 -9.50
CA GLU A 321 -7.06 1.20 -9.31
C GLU A 321 -5.69 0.88 -9.94
N ARG A 322 -5.11 1.84 -10.67
CA ARG A 322 -3.81 1.66 -11.32
C ARG A 322 -2.70 1.56 -10.27
N VAL A 323 -1.83 0.58 -10.42
CA VAL A 323 -0.76 0.24 -9.46
C VAL A 323 0.55 -0.06 -10.18
N ALA A 324 1.66 0.35 -9.57
CA ALA A 324 3.03 0.01 -9.97
C ALA A 324 3.88 -0.35 -8.74
N VAL A 325 4.61 -1.45 -8.84
CA VAL A 325 5.63 -1.95 -7.93
C VAL A 325 6.82 -2.36 -8.79
N ASP A 326 7.98 -1.72 -8.58
CA ASP A 326 9.15 -1.87 -9.45
C ASP A 326 10.18 -2.90 -8.94
N ASP A 327 11.17 -3.23 -9.78
CA ASP A 327 12.29 -4.11 -9.46
C ASP A 327 13.10 -3.63 -8.24
N ALA A 328 13.24 -2.31 -8.05
CA ALA A 328 14.04 -1.74 -6.98
C ALA A 328 13.40 -2.00 -5.61
N LEU A 329 12.08 -1.79 -5.49
CA LEU A 329 11.28 -2.09 -4.32
C LEU A 329 11.18 -3.60 -4.08
N CYS A 330 10.97 -4.41 -5.12
CA CYS A 330 10.97 -5.87 -5.00
C CYS A 330 12.32 -6.39 -4.47
N ALA A 331 13.44 -5.90 -4.99
CA ALA A 331 14.77 -6.28 -4.53
C ALA A 331 15.06 -5.76 -3.10
N LEU A 332 14.54 -4.58 -2.73
CA LEU A 332 14.67 -4.04 -1.38
C LEU A 332 13.90 -4.88 -0.34
N ILE A 333 12.63 -5.21 -0.63
CA ILE A 333 11.80 -6.13 0.17
C ILE A 333 12.47 -7.49 0.31
N GLY A 334 13.04 -8.02 -0.78
CA GLY A 334 13.80 -9.27 -0.77
C GLY A 334 15.00 -9.24 0.20
N ARG A 335 15.77 -8.13 0.21
CA ARG A 335 16.89 -7.93 1.16
C ARG A 335 16.42 -7.79 2.60
N THR A 336 15.40 -6.97 2.87
CA THR A 336 14.83 -6.77 4.21
C THR A 336 14.39 -8.11 4.82
N ARG A 337 13.66 -8.93 4.05
CA ARG A 337 13.20 -10.25 4.52
C ARG A 337 14.29 -11.30 4.62
N ALA A 338 15.30 -11.27 3.73
CA ALA A 338 16.50 -12.11 3.87
C ALA A 338 17.33 -11.76 5.12
N ALA A 339 17.25 -10.51 5.60
CA ALA A 339 17.86 -10.06 6.85
C ALA A 339 16.99 -10.30 8.10
N GLY A 340 15.80 -10.92 7.96
CA GLY A 340 14.87 -11.18 9.06
C GLY A 340 14.16 -9.92 9.61
N ARG A 341 14.11 -8.83 8.82
CA ARG A 341 13.49 -7.55 9.20
C ARG A 341 12.09 -7.38 8.60
N ARG A 342 11.30 -6.47 9.19
CA ARG A 342 9.88 -6.28 8.86
C ARG A 342 9.70 -5.37 7.65
N VAL A 343 8.76 -5.73 6.77
CA VAL A 343 8.21 -4.82 5.75
C VAL A 343 6.96 -4.14 6.31
N VAL A 344 7.05 -2.83 6.48
CA VAL A 344 6.04 -1.99 7.11
C VAL A 344 5.33 -1.16 6.04
N ALA A 345 4.04 -1.40 5.85
CA ALA A 345 3.23 -0.68 4.86
C ALA A 345 2.62 0.61 5.46
N VAL A 346 2.96 1.77 4.90
CA VAL A 346 2.39 3.06 5.30
C VAL A 346 1.14 3.34 4.46
N GLY A 347 0.00 2.86 4.98
CA GLY A 347 -1.33 3.00 4.41
C GLY A 347 -1.83 1.73 3.72
N THR A 348 -3.14 1.50 3.82
CA THR A 348 -3.85 0.36 3.23
C THR A 348 -3.74 0.26 1.71
N THR A 349 -3.41 1.37 1.02
CA THR A 349 -3.11 1.37 -0.43
C THR A 349 -1.76 0.73 -0.73
N VAL A 350 -0.74 0.91 0.11
CA VAL A 350 0.55 0.20 0.00
C VAL A 350 0.34 -1.28 0.24
N VAL A 351 -0.43 -1.65 1.29
CA VAL A 351 -0.80 -3.04 1.56
C VAL A 351 -1.43 -3.69 0.32
N ARG A 352 -2.44 -3.06 -0.27
CA ARG A 352 -3.06 -3.56 -1.51
C ARG A 352 -2.10 -3.61 -2.70
N SER A 353 -1.10 -2.73 -2.79
CA SER A 353 -0.10 -2.77 -3.86
C SER A 353 0.81 -4.00 -3.74
N LEU A 354 1.46 -4.16 -2.58
CA LEU A 354 2.39 -5.26 -2.31
C LEU A 354 1.69 -6.62 -2.35
N GLU A 355 0.50 -6.71 -1.77
CA GLU A 355 -0.33 -7.92 -1.73
C GLU A 355 -1.08 -8.19 -3.05
N SER A 356 -1.02 -7.27 -4.04
CA SER A 356 -1.41 -7.56 -5.43
C SER A 356 -0.23 -8.06 -6.24
N ALA A 357 0.95 -7.45 -6.08
CA ALA A 357 2.18 -7.86 -6.74
C ALA A 357 2.57 -9.29 -6.34
N ALA A 358 2.50 -9.63 -5.05
CA ALA A 358 2.81 -10.97 -4.54
C ALA A 358 1.73 -12.04 -4.79
N ARG A 359 0.63 -11.70 -5.47
CA ARG A 359 -0.43 -12.65 -5.87
C ARG A 359 -0.59 -12.76 -7.40
N GLN A 360 0.36 -12.25 -8.18
CA GLN A 360 0.37 -12.48 -9.63
C GLN A 360 0.65 -13.97 -9.94
N PRO A 361 0.17 -14.51 -11.08
CA PRO A 361 0.46 -15.89 -11.48
C PRO A 361 1.97 -16.17 -11.51
N GLY A 362 2.38 -17.32 -10.98
CA GLY A 362 3.80 -17.75 -10.93
C GLY A 362 4.65 -17.15 -9.81
N THR A 363 4.08 -16.31 -8.93
CA THR A 363 4.83 -15.70 -7.81
C THR A 363 4.95 -16.58 -6.56
N GLU A 364 4.02 -17.51 -6.35
CA GLU A 364 3.93 -18.38 -5.17
C GLU A 364 3.93 -17.60 -3.82
N GLY A 365 3.43 -16.35 -3.81
CA GLY A 365 3.46 -15.49 -2.61
C GLY A 365 4.78 -14.75 -2.39
N ARG A 366 5.73 -14.80 -3.32
CA ARG A 366 6.90 -13.92 -3.35
C ARG A 366 6.52 -12.61 -4.04
N ILE A 367 7.12 -11.48 -3.68
CA ILE A 367 6.89 -10.25 -4.45
C ILE A 367 7.67 -10.30 -5.78
N ALA A 368 7.04 -9.84 -6.85
CA ALA A 368 7.64 -9.64 -8.17
C ALA A 368 7.18 -8.28 -8.74
N PRO A 369 7.90 -7.69 -9.72
CA PRO A 369 7.49 -6.43 -10.33
C PRO A 369 6.10 -6.54 -10.94
N PHE A 370 5.27 -5.51 -10.74
CA PHE A 370 3.89 -5.51 -11.20
C PHE A 370 3.44 -4.11 -11.59
N SER A 371 2.93 -3.96 -12.82
CA SER A 371 2.32 -2.73 -13.32
C SER A 371 1.01 -3.08 -14.02
N GLY A 372 -0.09 -2.44 -13.62
CA GLY A 372 -1.42 -2.79 -14.09
C GLY A 372 -2.53 -2.13 -13.28
N GLU A 373 -3.66 -2.82 -13.13
CA GLU A 373 -4.77 -2.39 -12.27
C GLU A 373 -5.05 -3.45 -11.20
N THR A 374 -5.39 -3.01 -9.97
CA THR A 374 -5.81 -3.88 -8.88
C THR A 374 -7.21 -3.56 -8.39
N ALA A 375 -8.07 -4.57 -8.41
CA ALA A 375 -9.37 -4.59 -7.74
C ALA A 375 -9.33 -5.43 -6.44
N LEU A 376 -8.12 -5.72 -5.92
CA LEU A 376 -7.91 -6.58 -4.76
C LEU A 376 -8.68 -6.07 -3.55
N PHE A 377 -9.61 -6.89 -3.07
CA PHE A 377 -10.33 -6.70 -1.82
C PHE A 377 -9.82 -7.73 -0.79
N ILE A 378 -9.15 -7.23 0.24
CA ILE A 378 -8.58 -8.04 1.33
C ILE A 378 -9.62 -8.11 2.47
N LYS A 379 -9.92 -9.32 2.94
CA LYS A 379 -10.90 -9.62 4.00
C LYS A 379 -10.35 -10.67 4.98
N PRO A 380 -10.92 -10.84 6.18
CA PRO A 380 -10.45 -11.84 7.13
C PRO A 380 -10.38 -13.25 6.54
N GLY A 381 -9.28 -13.95 6.84
CA GLY A 381 -8.93 -15.24 6.24
C GLY A 381 -8.03 -15.15 5.00
N ASP A 382 -7.85 -13.97 4.38
CA ASP A 382 -6.88 -13.82 3.29
C ASP A 382 -5.43 -13.84 3.83
N PRO A 383 -4.51 -14.62 3.24
CA PRO A 383 -3.12 -14.67 3.66
C PRO A 383 -2.36 -13.42 3.21
N PHE A 384 -1.68 -12.72 4.14
CA PHE A 384 -0.72 -11.68 3.77
C PHE A 384 0.64 -12.32 3.45
N HIS A 385 1.24 -11.91 2.34
CA HIS A 385 2.45 -12.50 1.78
C HIS A 385 3.71 -11.65 2.03
N VAL A 386 3.57 -10.33 2.03
CA VAL A 386 4.67 -9.37 2.07
C VAL A 386 4.65 -8.53 3.33
N VAL A 387 3.49 -8.08 3.78
CA VAL A 387 3.39 -7.09 4.87
C VAL A 387 3.48 -7.73 6.25
N ASP A 388 4.34 -7.16 7.09
CA ASP A 388 4.65 -7.63 8.45
C ASP A 388 4.13 -6.65 9.53
N ALA A 389 4.02 -5.35 9.22
CA ALA A 389 3.29 -4.36 10.01
C ALA A 389 2.61 -3.30 9.12
N VAL A 390 1.59 -2.61 9.64
CA VAL A 390 0.84 -1.55 8.93
C VAL A 390 0.76 -0.29 9.79
N LEU A 391 1.12 0.86 9.21
CA LEU A 391 0.77 2.17 9.76
C LEU A 391 -0.39 2.75 8.95
N THR A 392 -1.51 3.09 9.59
CA THR A 392 -2.72 3.58 8.90
C THR A 392 -3.50 4.60 9.73
N ASN A 393 -4.47 5.28 9.12
CA ASN A 393 -5.48 6.06 9.85
C ASN A 393 -6.56 5.15 10.44
N PHE A 394 -7.34 5.64 11.40
CA PHE A 394 -8.63 5.04 11.71
C PHE A 394 -9.62 5.20 10.54
N HIS A 395 -10.44 4.18 10.29
CA HIS A 395 -11.31 4.05 9.12
C HIS A 395 -12.81 4.09 9.46
N GLU A 396 -13.66 4.46 8.49
CA GLU A 396 -15.12 4.50 8.69
C GLU A 396 -15.68 3.10 9.08
N PRO A 397 -16.74 3.02 9.91
CA PRO A 397 -17.43 1.77 10.18
C PRO A 397 -17.97 1.13 8.90
N GLN A 398 -18.06 -0.21 8.88
CA GLN A 398 -18.49 -1.01 7.73
C GLN A 398 -17.66 -0.82 6.44
N SER A 399 -16.47 -0.19 6.53
CA SER A 399 -15.63 0.12 5.37
C SER A 399 -14.69 -1.03 4.97
N SER A 400 -14.35 -1.06 3.67
CA SER A 400 -13.36 -2.00 3.13
C SER A 400 -11.95 -1.84 3.72
N LEU A 401 -11.62 -0.65 4.19
CA LEU A 401 -10.33 -0.38 4.84
C LEU A 401 -10.29 -0.94 6.26
N LEU A 402 -11.39 -0.82 7.02
CA LEU A 402 -11.53 -1.48 8.31
C LEU A 402 -11.49 -3.01 8.18
N MET A 403 -12.13 -3.57 7.15
CA MET A 403 -12.08 -5.02 6.86
C MET A 403 -10.67 -5.52 6.54
N LEU A 404 -9.86 -4.74 5.81
CA LEU A 404 -8.45 -5.05 5.56
C LEU A 404 -7.63 -5.03 6.85
N VAL A 405 -7.84 -4.05 7.73
CA VAL A 405 -7.15 -3.97 9.03
C VAL A 405 -7.57 -5.12 9.96
N ALA A 406 -8.87 -5.45 10.00
CA ALA A 406 -9.40 -6.61 10.71
C ALA A 406 -8.91 -7.95 10.16
N ALA A 407 -8.59 -8.03 8.85
CA ALA A 407 -7.94 -9.19 8.27
C ALA A 407 -6.48 -9.34 8.72
N PHE A 408 -5.80 -8.22 8.99
CA PHE A 408 -4.37 -8.17 9.33
C PHE A 408 -4.07 -8.49 10.80
N ALA A 409 -4.93 -8.04 11.73
CA ALA A 409 -4.73 -8.19 13.17
C ALA A 409 -5.86 -8.94 13.92
N GLY A 410 -6.90 -9.38 13.21
CA GLY A 410 -8.09 -10.03 13.78
C GLY A 410 -9.21 -9.04 14.10
N ARG A 411 -10.46 -9.43 13.81
CA ARG A 411 -11.65 -8.57 13.91
C ARG A 411 -11.87 -7.98 15.31
N GLU A 412 -11.98 -8.84 16.33
CA GLU A 412 -12.31 -8.41 17.69
C GLU A 412 -11.25 -7.46 18.26
N ARG A 413 -9.96 -7.83 18.19
CA ARG A 413 -8.82 -6.96 18.58
C ARG A 413 -8.86 -5.58 17.92
N VAL A 414 -9.23 -5.50 16.64
CA VAL A 414 -9.34 -4.24 15.90
C VAL A 414 -10.55 -3.42 16.36
N LEU A 415 -11.72 -4.04 16.57
CA LEU A 415 -12.90 -3.33 17.07
C LEU A 415 -12.73 -2.85 18.51
N GLU A 416 -12.06 -3.63 19.37
CA GLU A 416 -11.67 -3.21 20.73
C GLU A 416 -10.69 -2.03 20.71
N ALA A 417 -9.69 -2.06 19.82
CA ALA A 417 -8.76 -0.94 19.64
C ALA A 417 -9.46 0.32 19.10
N TYR A 418 -10.45 0.18 18.22
CA TYR A 418 -11.27 1.29 17.73
C TYR A 418 -12.20 1.84 18.81
N ALA A 419 -12.84 0.99 19.63
CA ALA A 419 -13.63 1.42 20.77
C ALA A 419 -12.78 2.15 21.83
N HIS A 420 -11.56 1.65 22.11
CA HIS A 420 -10.56 2.37 22.90
C HIS A 420 -10.24 3.73 22.28
N ALA A 421 -10.02 3.80 20.96
CA ALA A 421 -9.70 5.05 20.28
C ALA A 421 -10.83 6.10 20.37
N VAL A 422 -12.10 5.70 20.25
CA VAL A 422 -13.26 6.60 20.43
C VAL A 422 -13.33 7.13 21.87
N ASN A 423 -13.18 6.24 22.86
CA ASN A 423 -13.22 6.57 24.28
C ASN A 423 -12.03 7.44 24.72
N ALA A 424 -10.84 7.16 24.22
CA ALA A 424 -9.59 7.88 24.51
C ALA A 424 -9.42 9.14 23.65
N GLU A 425 -10.48 9.63 22.98
CA GLU A 425 -10.51 10.88 22.20
C GLU A 425 -9.55 10.97 21.00
N TYR A 426 -9.31 9.86 20.30
CA TYR A 426 -8.60 9.91 19.01
C TYR A 426 -9.43 10.60 17.93
N ARG A 427 -8.73 11.20 16.96
CA ARG A 427 -9.32 11.80 15.77
C ARG A 427 -9.28 10.78 14.62
N PHE A 428 -10.34 10.71 13.83
CA PHE A 428 -10.56 9.66 12.84
C PHE A 428 -10.43 10.19 11.41
N LEU A 429 -10.24 9.26 10.47
CA LEU A 429 -10.18 9.46 9.02
C LEU A 429 -8.98 10.32 8.55
N SER A 430 -9.05 10.84 7.32
CA SER A 430 -7.93 11.41 6.53
C SER A 430 -6.97 12.38 7.24
N TYR A 431 -7.45 13.15 8.22
CA TYR A 431 -6.69 14.19 8.93
C TYR A 431 -6.55 13.94 10.44
N GLY A 432 -6.95 12.74 10.87
CA GLY A 432 -6.98 12.35 12.27
C GLY A 432 -5.63 11.90 12.82
N ASP A 433 -5.70 10.88 13.65
CA ASP A 433 -4.58 10.21 14.29
C ASP A 433 -4.29 8.87 13.60
N ALA A 434 -3.18 8.25 13.97
CA ALA A 434 -2.67 7.04 13.35
C ALA A 434 -2.83 5.81 14.25
N MET A 435 -2.73 4.64 13.64
CA MET A 435 -2.65 3.34 14.29
C MET A 435 -1.48 2.55 13.66
N PHE A 436 -0.55 2.08 14.48
CA PHE A 436 0.52 1.16 14.06
C PHE A 436 0.17 -0.24 14.54
N ILE A 437 0.18 -1.19 13.63
CA ILE A 437 -0.42 -2.51 13.81
C ILE A 437 0.62 -3.54 13.39
N GLU A 438 1.01 -4.41 14.31
CA GLU A 438 1.85 -5.55 14.00
C GLU A 438 0.99 -6.78 13.67
N ARG A 439 1.45 -7.59 12.72
CA ARG A 439 0.69 -8.76 12.27
C ARG A 439 0.57 -9.79 13.38
N THR A 440 -0.65 -10.20 13.71
CA THR A 440 -0.90 -11.33 14.62
C THR A 440 -0.25 -12.60 14.05
N ALA A 441 0.45 -13.37 14.88
CA ALA A 441 0.93 -14.68 14.48
C ALA A 441 -0.26 -15.56 14.06
N ALA A 442 -0.10 -16.33 12.98
CA ALA A 442 -1.16 -17.25 12.55
C ALA A 442 -1.36 -18.34 13.60
N GLY A 443 -2.59 -18.46 14.11
CA GLY A 443 -3.04 -19.55 14.97
C GLY A 443 -3.61 -20.72 14.19
#